data_AF-A0A928TT05-F1
#
_entry.id   AF-A0A928TT05-F1
#
_cell.length_a   1.000
_cell.length_b   1.000
_cell.length_c   1.000
_cell.angle_alpha   90.00
_cell.angle_beta   90.00
_cell.angle_gamma   90.00
#
_symmetry.space_group_name_H-M   'P 1'
#
loop_
_entity.id
_entity.type
_entity.pdbx_description
1 polymer ?
#
loop_
_entity_poly.entity_id
_entity_poly.type
_entity_poly.pdbx_seq_one_letter_code
_entity_poly.pdbx_strand_id
1 'polypeptide(L)'
;MPPKSLPKPNIQTCPPGLLAIVDLISRVPARASDLLEYEVIRRKRELIRTQEARALLSWHPWETMRLLVLSGAVAFFLAWFFSAIAELGRFYNSIVSATHIQVPFIDQRLIDLLGLVPKSSFRLFSSIPDFGALEAFYVALGVMALLAFTKLVFISIHWKKIKLLGDAERELGEELKELERWKEDFSAAKMKTQA
;
A
#
# COMPACT_ATOMS: atom_id res chain seq x y z
N MET A 1 13.70 23.46 -56.70
CA MET A 1 13.21 22.06 -56.69
C MET A 1 12.56 21.81 -55.34
N PRO A 2 11.28 21.40 -55.27
CA PRO A 2 10.69 21.00 -54.00
C PRO A 2 11.47 19.78 -53.46
N PRO A 3 11.78 19.72 -52.16
CA PRO A 3 12.50 18.58 -51.60
C PRO A 3 11.70 17.29 -51.82
N LYS A 4 12.41 16.20 -52.17
CA LYS A 4 11.87 14.83 -52.20
C LYS A 4 11.02 14.62 -50.95
N SER A 5 9.76 14.24 -51.16
CA SER A 5 8.81 14.01 -50.07
C SER A 5 9.43 13.10 -49.01
N LEU A 6 9.50 13.60 -47.79
CA LEU A 6 9.92 12.80 -46.63
C LEU A 6 9.08 11.52 -46.57
N PRO A 7 9.66 10.39 -46.14
CA PRO A 7 8.90 9.15 -45.99
C PRO A 7 7.68 9.42 -45.11
N LYS A 8 6.49 9.19 -45.68
CA LYS A 8 5.23 9.38 -44.96
C LYS A 8 5.00 8.17 -44.07
N PRO A 9 4.70 8.37 -42.77
CA PRO A 9 4.32 7.27 -41.90
C PRO A 9 3.09 6.54 -42.45
N ASN A 10 3.11 5.20 -42.43
CA ASN A 10 1.96 4.42 -42.87
C ASN A 10 0.85 4.48 -41.80
N ILE A 11 -0.23 5.20 -42.10
CA ILE A 11 -1.35 5.44 -41.19
C ILE A 11 -2.08 4.14 -40.82
N GLN A 12 -2.05 3.12 -41.69
CA GLN A 12 -2.79 1.86 -41.47
C GLN A 12 -2.17 0.94 -40.41
N THR A 13 -0.88 1.09 -40.11
CA THR A 13 -0.16 0.27 -39.11
C THR A 13 0.26 1.08 -37.88
N CYS A 14 -0.22 2.32 -37.78
CA CYS A 14 0.22 3.26 -36.77
C CYS A 14 -0.54 3.08 -35.45
N PRO A 15 0.14 2.99 -34.29
CA PRO A 15 -0.51 3.03 -32.99
C PRO A 15 -1.43 4.24 -32.84
N PRO A 16 -2.62 4.08 -32.23
CA PRO A 16 -3.65 5.12 -32.18
C PRO A 16 -3.15 6.41 -31.50
N GLY A 17 -2.31 6.32 -30.47
CA GLY A 17 -1.75 7.49 -29.79
C GLY A 17 -0.69 8.26 -30.58
N LEU A 18 -0.24 7.74 -31.74
CA LEU A 18 0.68 8.43 -32.66
C LEU A 18 -0.03 9.11 -33.84
N LEU A 19 -1.34 8.87 -34.06
CA LEU A 19 -2.08 9.43 -35.20
C LEU A 19 -2.03 10.96 -35.27
N ALA A 20 -2.12 11.64 -34.11
CA ALA A 20 -2.02 13.08 -34.03
C ALA A 20 -0.64 13.61 -34.45
N ILE A 21 0.43 12.85 -34.16
CA ILE A 21 1.80 13.19 -34.53
C ILE A 21 2.01 13.01 -36.03
N VAL A 22 1.43 11.96 -36.63
CA VAL A 22 1.45 11.76 -38.08
C VAL A 22 0.79 12.92 -38.82
N ASP A 23 -0.38 13.36 -38.36
CA ASP A 23 -1.07 14.53 -38.93
C ASP A 23 -0.19 15.79 -38.77
N LEU A 24 0.39 16.00 -37.60
CA LEU A 24 1.25 17.17 -37.32
C LEU A 24 2.52 17.20 -38.20
N ILE A 25 3.19 16.07 -38.39
CA ILE A 25 4.35 15.92 -39.28
C ILE A 25 3.95 16.21 -40.73
N SER A 26 2.77 15.76 -41.14
CA SER A 26 2.27 15.99 -42.50
C SER A 26 1.99 17.47 -42.79
N ARG A 27 1.53 18.22 -41.78
CA ARG A 27 1.22 19.65 -41.87
C ARG A 27 2.46 20.54 -41.77
N VAL A 28 3.47 20.12 -41.01
CA VAL A 28 4.69 20.92 -40.75
C VAL A 28 5.95 20.08 -40.98
N PRO A 29 6.26 19.69 -42.24
CA PRO A 29 7.38 18.80 -42.54
C PRO A 29 8.75 19.41 -42.23
N ALA A 30 8.86 20.75 -42.24
CA ALA A 30 10.10 21.47 -41.95
C ALA A 30 10.60 21.27 -40.51
N ARG A 31 9.70 20.93 -39.56
CA ARG A 31 10.02 20.68 -38.15
C ARG A 31 9.84 19.21 -37.75
N ALA A 32 9.71 18.31 -38.72
CA ALA A 32 9.41 16.90 -38.46
C ALA A 32 10.46 16.23 -37.55
N SER A 33 11.75 16.54 -37.74
CA SER A 33 12.83 16.00 -36.89
C SER A 33 12.68 16.42 -35.43
N ASP A 34 12.38 17.69 -35.19
CA ASP A 34 12.34 18.26 -33.85
C ASP A 34 11.08 17.79 -33.11
N LEU A 35 9.96 17.66 -33.84
CA LEU A 35 8.72 17.08 -33.33
C LEU A 35 8.90 15.60 -32.94
N LEU A 36 9.56 14.81 -33.79
CA LEU A 36 9.86 13.41 -33.50
C LEU A 36 10.77 13.28 -32.28
N GLU A 37 11.83 14.09 -32.19
CA GLU A 37 12.74 14.04 -31.05
C GLU A 37 12.06 14.44 -29.74
N TYR A 38 11.25 15.49 -29.76
CA TYR A 38 10.46 15.90 -28.60
C TYR A 38 9.51 14.78 -28.15
N GLU A 39 8.78 14.17 -29.08
CA GLU A 39 7.81 13.12 -28.74
C GLU A 39 8.50 11.83 -28.26
N VAL A 40 9.65 11.46 -28.83
CA VAL A 40 10.45 10.35 -28.29
C VAL A 40 10.84 10.62 -26.83
N ILE A 41 11.36 11.81 -26.52
CA ILE A 41 11.74 12.17 -25.14
C ILE A 41 10.52 12.16 -24.21
N ARG A 42 9.40 12.71 -24.67
CA ARG A 42 8.16 12.77 -23.90
C ARG A 42 7.63 11.37 -23.58
N ARG A 43 7.52 10.49 -24.57
CA ARG A 43 7.04 9.10 -24.38
C ARG A 43 7.99 8.28 -23.53
N LYS A 44 9.32 8.49 -23.60
CA LYS A 44 10.29 7.88 -22.66
C LYS A 44 10.00 8.29 -21.21
N ARG A 45 9.73 9.57 -20.95
CA ARG A 45 9.38 10.04 -19.60
C ARG A 45 8.07 9.48 -19.11
N GLU A 46 7.06 9.40 -19.97
CA GLU A 46 5.76 8.79 -19.64
C GLU A 46 5.93 7.30 -19.28
N LEU A 47 6.72 6.55 -20.06
CA LEU A 47 7.03 5.14 -19.78
C LEU A 47 7.71 4.95 -18.42
N ILE A 48 8.72 5.77 -18.11
CA ILE A 48 9.44 5.70 -16.82
C ILE A 48 8.46 5.97 -15.67
N ARG A 49 7.61 7.00 -15.78
CA ARG A 49 6.60 7.32 -14.76
C ARG A 49 5.61 6.18 -14.55
N THR A 50 5.17 5.53 -15.62
CA THR A 50 4.25 4.38 -15.51
C THR A 50 4.92 3.18 -14.84
N GLN A 51 6.19 2.91 -15.18
CA GLN A 51 6.98 1.84 -14.56
C GLN A 51 7.22 2.09 -13.07
N GLU A 52 7.59 3.32 -12.70
CA GLU A 52 7.75 3.72 -11.30
C GLU A 52 6.43 3.61 -10.53
N ALA A 53 5.32 4.10 -11.10
CA ALA A 53 4.01 3.99 -10.50
C ALA A 53 3.59 2.52 -10.30
N ARG A 54 3.84 1.67 -11.29
CA ARG A 54 3.60 0.23 -11.20
C ARG A 54 4.46 -0.43 -10.12
N ALA A 55 5.74 -0.09 -10.04
CA ALA A 55 6.65 -0.60 -9.02
C ALA A 55 6.18 -0.21 -7.61
N LEU A 56 5.80 1.05 -7.39
CA LEU A 56 5.24 1.52 -6.12
C LEU A 56 3.94 0.79 -5.75
N LEU A 57 3.03 0.62 -6.71
CA LEU A 57 1.79 -0.13 -6.52
C LEU A 57 2.04 -1.62 -6.23
N SER A 58 3.10 -2.20 -6.77
CA SER A 58 3.47 -3.59 -6.53
C SER A 58 4.10 -3.84 -5.16
N TRP A 59 4.62 -2.79 -4.50
CA TRP A 59 5.20 -2.89 -3.15
C TRP A 59 4.14 -2.79 -2.05
N HIS A 60 3.02 -2.11 -2.30
CA HIS A 60 1.91 -1.94 -1.36
C HIS A 60 1.36 -3.23 -0.69
N PRO A 61 1.23 -4.38 -1.38
CA PRO A 61 0.75 -5.62 -0.77
C PRO A 61 1.65 -6.12 0.36
N TRP A 62 2.97 -5.95 0.22
CA TRP A 62 3.96 -6.40 1.21
C TRP A 62 3.84 -5.61 2.52
N GLU A 63 3.81 -4.28 2.44
CA GLU A 63 3.62 -3.41 3.60
C GLU A 63 2.25 -3.62 4.26
N THR A 64 1.22 -3.88 3.46
CA THR A 64 -0.13 -4.18 3.98
C THR A 64 -0.16 -5.47 4.81
N MET A 65 0.53 -6.52 4.35
CA MET A 65 0.65 -7.78 5.11
C MET A 65 1.42 -7.58 6.42
N ARG A 66 2.52 -6.83 6.38
CA ARG A 66 3.32 -6.52 7.58
C ARG A 66 2.49 -5.79 8.63
N LEU A 67 1.74 -4.76 8.24
CA LEU A 67 0.84 -4.03 9.14
C LEU A 67 -0.28 -4.90 9.71
N LEU A 68 -0.81 -5.82 8.91
CA LEU A 68 -1.86 -6.75 9.35
C LEU A 68 -1.33 -7.69 10.44
N VAL A 69 -0.15 -8.29 10.25
CA VAL A 69 0.51 -9.12 11.26
C VAL A 69 0.84 -8.30 12.52
N LEU A 70 1.37 -7.09 12.37
CA LEU A 70 1.69 -6.22 13.50
C LEU A 70 0.44 -5.85 14.30
N SER A 71 -0.67 -5.53 13.62
CA SER A 71 -1.95 -5.22 14.26
C SER A 71 -2.54 -6.41 15.01
N GLY A 72 -2.41 -7.63 14.48
CA GLY A 72 -2.80 -8.86 15.15
C GLY A 72 -1.95 -9.13 16.40
N ALA A 73 -0.64 -8.94 16.31
CA ALA A 73 0.26 -9.07 17.46
C ALA A 73 -0.07 -8.06 18.56
N VAL A 74 -0.31 -6.79 18.20
CA VAL A 74 -0.72 -5.75 19.17
C VAL A 74 -2.06 -6.10 19.83
N ALA A 75 -3.04 -6.56 19.06
CA ALA A 75 -4.33 -6.98 19.60
C ALA A 75 -4.20 -8.17 20.58
N PHE A 76 -3.34 -9.14 20.25
CA PHE A 76 -3.03 -10.27 21.13
C PHE A 76 -2.40 -9.80 22.45
N PHE A 77 -1.35 -8.98 22.38
CA PHE A 77 -0.68 -8.48 23.58
C PHE A 77 -1.59 -7.61 24.45
N LEU A 78 -2.45 -6.79 23.84
CA LEU A 78 -3.44 -5.99 24.58
C LEU A 78 -4.44 -6.89 25.29
N ALA A 79 -5.04 -7.87 24.60
CA ALA A 79 -5.98 -8.81 25.20
C ALA A 79 -5.34 -9.60 26.35
N TRP A 80 -4.12 -10.10 26.14
CA TRP A 80 -3.34 -10.78 27.17
C TRP A 80 -3.06 -9.89 28.38
N PHE A 81 -2.61 -8.66 28.15
CA PHE A 81 -2.26 -7.71 29.21
C PHE A 81 -3.48 -7.32 30.04
N PHE A 82 -4.62 -7.09 29.40
CA PHE A 82 -5.89 -6.84 30.12
C PHE A 82 -6.32 -8.05 30.96
N SER A 83 -6.11 -9.28 30.45
CA SER A 83 -6.40 -10.48 31.25
C SER A 83 -5.48 -10.61 32.46
N ALA A 84 -4.17 -10.38 32.30
CA ALA A 84 -3.22 -10.41 33.41
C ALA A 84 -3.57 -9.37 34.50
N ILE A 85 -4.04 -8.17 34.11
CA ILE A 85 -4.54 -7.16 35.05
C ILE A 85 -5.83 -7.63 35.74
N ALA A 86 -6.74 -8.27 35.01
CA ALA A 86 -7.99 -8.80 35.56
C ALA A 86 -7.72 -9.92 36.58
N GLU A 87 -6.80 -10.84 36.28
CA GLU A 87 -6.32 -11.87 37.21
C GLU A 87 -5.71 -11.25 38.47
N LEU A 88 -4.86 -10.23 38.32
CA LEU A 88 -4.26 -9.52 39.46
C LEU A 88 -5.33 -8.84 40.34
N GLY A 89 -6.36 -8.25 39.72
CA GLY A 89 -7.49 -7.66 40.42
C GLY A 89 -8.36 -8.69 41.15
N ARG A 90 -8.58 -9.87 40.55
CA ARG A 90 -9.27 -10.98 41.21
C ARG A 90 -8.46 -11.59 42.34
N PHE A 91 -7.15 -11.75 42.17
CA PHE A 91 -6.25 -12.20 43.22
C PHE A 91 -6.23 -11.22 44.40
N TYR A 92 -6.15 -9.91 44.13
CA TYR A 92 -6.28 -8.88 45.16
C TYR A 92 -7.62 -8.95 45.90
N ASN A 93 -8.75 -9.05 45.16
CA ASN A 93 -10.06 -9.23 45.79
C ASN A 93 -10.15 -10.53 46.61
N SER A 94 -9.51 -11.61 46.15
CA SER A 94 -9.44 -12.89 46.87
C SER A 94 -8.66 -12.74 48.18
N ILE A 95 -7.54 -12.02 48.20
CA ILE A 95 -6.78 -11.73 49.43
C ILE A 95 -7.60 -10.87 50.39
N VAL A 96 -8.25 -9.82 49.88
CA VAL A 96 -9.14 -8.95 50.69
C VAL A 96 -10.32 -9.75 51.27
N SER A 97 -10.87 -10.71 50.52
CA SER A 97 -11.94 -11.59 51.05
C SER A 97 -11.43 -12.65 52.03
N ALA A 98 -10.22 -13.17 51.82
CA ALA A 98 -9.61 -14.19 52.68
C ALA A 98 -9.03 -13.59 53.98
N THR A 99 -8.77 -12.28 54.03
CA THR A 99 -8.31 -11.57 55.23
C THR A 99 -9.44 -11.18 56.19
N HIS A 100 -10.69 -11.54 55.88
CA HIS A 100 -11.78 -11.62 56.87
C HIS A 100 -11.70 -12.89 57.74
N ILE A 101 -10.51 -13.44 57.97
CA ILE A 101 -10.31 -14.36 59.09
C ILE A 101 -10.42 -13.51 60.36
N GLN A 102 -11.39 -13.84 61.21
CA GLN A 102 -11.54 -13.25 62.54
C GLN A 102 -10.25 -13.49 63.33
N VAL A 103 -9.36 -12.49 63.36
CA VAL A 103 -8.17 -12.53 64.19
C VAL A 103 -8.63 -12.44 65.65
N PRO A 104 -8.25 -13.39 66.52
CA PRO A 104 -8.64 -13.33 67.92
C PRO A 104 -8.05 -12.05 68.54
N PHE A 105 -8.93 -11.26 69.14
CA PHE A 105 -8.61 -9.97 69.75
C PHE A 105 -7.56 -10.13 70.84
N ILE A 106 -6.36 -9.57 70.64
CA ILE A 106 -5.41 -9.29 71.70
C ILE A 106 -4.90 -7.85 71.49
N ASP A 107 -5.26 -6.96 72.42
CA ASP A 107 -4.78 -5.59 72.62
C ASP A 107 -4.81 -4.60 71.43
N GLN A 108 -6.00 -4.01 71.24
CA GLN A 108 -6.32 -2.60 70.92
C GLN A 108 -5.44 -1.76 69.96
N ARG A 109 -4.62 -2.34 69.09
CA ARG A 109 -4.10 -1.63 67.91
C ARG A 109 -4.16 -2.54 66.69
N LEU A 110 -5.32 -2.55 66.03
CA LEU A 110 -5.39 -2.91 64.61
C LEU A 110 -4.55 -1.87 63.85
N ILE A 111 -3.35 -2.24 63.45
CA ILE A 111 -2.63 -1.51 62.41
C ILE A 111 -3.35 -1.86 61.11
N ASP A 112 -4.30 -1.02 60.74
CA ASP A 112 -5.06 -1.15 59.50
C ASP A 112 -4.16 -0.76 58.31
N LEU A 113 -3.25 -1.68 57.95
CA LEU A 113 -2.34 -1.56 56.80
C LEU A 113 -3.08 -1.45 55.45
N LEU A 114 -4.41 -1.66 55.44
CA LEU A 114 -5.27 -1.67 54.26
C LEU A 114 -6.03 -0.36 54.03
N GLY A 115 -5.93 0.62 54.94
CA GLY A 115 -6.59 1.92 54.80
C GLY A 115 -5.98 2.85 53.75
N LEU A 116 -4.78 2.55 53.23
CA LEU A 116 -4.04 3.43 52.33
C LEU A 116 -4.11 3.07 50.83
N VAL A 117 -4.81 1.99 50.46
CA VAL A 117 -4.88 1.55 49.05
C VAL A 117 -6.31 1.78 48.50
N PRO A 118 -6.48 2.63 47.47
CA PRO A 118 -7.82 2.94 46.95
C PRO A 118 -8.49 1.70 46.34
N LYS A 119 -9.54 1.22 47.02
CA LYS A 119 -10.35 0.04 46.64
C LYS A 119 -11.20 0.22 45.37
N SER A 120 -11.36 1.44 44.88
CA SER A 120 -12.26 1.77 43.75
C SER A 120 -11.73 1.30 42.40
N SER A 121 -10.42 1.39 42.16
CA SER A 121 -9.82 1.02 40.88
C SER A 121 -9.84 -0.50 40.64
N PHE A 122 -9.60 -1.30 41.67
CA PHE A 122 -9.49 -2.76 41.56
C PHE A 122 -10.83 -3.49 41.32
N ARG A 123 -11.96 -2.91 41.73
CA ARG A 123 -13.29 -3.47 41.41
C ARG A 123 -13.62 -3.40 39.92
N LEU A 124 -13.22 -2.33 39.23
CA LEU A 124 -13.39 -2.19 37.78
C LEU A 124 -12.61 -3.25 37.00
N PHE A 125 -11.38 -3.57 37.44
CA PHE A 125 -10.54 -4.59 36.80
C PHE A 125 -11.05 -6.02 37.02
N SER A 126 -11.75 -6.29 38.13
CA SER A 126 -12.34 -7.61 38.37
C SER A 126 -13.57 -7.94 37.51
N SER A 127 -14.18 -6.92 36.90
CA SER A 127 -15.31 -7.05 35.95
C SER A 127 -14.86 -7.25 34.50
N ILE A 128 -13.55 -7.24 34.23
CA ILE A 128 -13.00 -7.55 32.90
C ILE A 128 -12.99 -9.08 32.74
N PRO A 129 -13.55 -9.61 31.63
CA PRO A 129 -13.54 -11.05 31.36
C PRO A 129 -12.11 -11.59 31.38
N ASP A 130 -11.93 -12.76 32.01
CA ASP A 130 -10.68 -13.51 31.88
C ASP A 130 -10.59 -13.98 30.45
N PHE A 131 -9.54 -13.57 29.76
CA PHE A 131 -9.22 -14.12 28.47
C PHE A 131 -8.00 -15.01 28.64
N GLY A 132 -8.24 -16.31 28.65
CA GLY A 132 -7.15 -17.27 28.55
C GLY A 132 -6.34 -17.05 27.27
N ALA A 133 -5.13 -17.61 27.23
CA ALA A 133 -4.24 -17.56 26.07
C ALA A 133 -4.93 -17.84 24.73
N LEU A 134 -5.84 -18.82 24.76
CA LEU A 134 -6.61 -19.31 23.62
C LEU A 134 -7.68 -18.31 23.17
N GLU A 135 -8.32 -17.61 24.11
CA GLU A 135 -9.37 -16.63 23.82
C GLU A 135 -8.75 -15.31 23.31
N ALA A 136 -7.63 -14.89 23.88
CA ALA A 136 -6.84 -13.77 23.36
C ALA A 136 -6.35 -14.03 21.92
N PHE A 137 -5.98 -15.28 21.61
CA PHE A 137 -5.64 -15.69 20.24
C PHE A 137 -6.83 -15.60 19.28
N TYR A 138 -8.02 -16.03 19.69
CA TYR A 138 -9.23 -15.87 18.87
C TYR A 138 -9.62 -14.42 18.63
N VAL A 139 -9.47 -13.55 19.64
CA VAL A 139 -9.67 -12.09 19.47
C VAL A 139 -8.70 -11.53 18.46
N ALA A 140 -7.41 -11.88 18.55
CA ALA A 140 -6.39 -11.46 17.58
C ALA A 140 -6.70 -11.96 16.16
N LEU A 141 -7.12 -13.22 16.01
CA LEU A 141 -7.56 -13.78 14.72
C LEU A 141 -8.79 -13.04 14.18
N GLY A 142 -9.77 -12.72 15.02
CA GLY A 142 -10.96 -11.96 14.63
C GLY A 142 -10.62 -10.56 14.10
N VAL A 143 -9.74 -9.85 14.80
CA VAL A 143 -9.24 -8.53 14.37
C VAL A 143 -8.47 -8.64 13.06
N MET A 144 -7.57 -9.63 12.94
CA MET A 144 -6.84 -9.89 11.70
C MET A 144 -7.76 -10.24 10.54
N ALA A 145 -8.79 -11.05 10.76
CA ALA A 145 -9.76 -11.44 9.73
C ALA A 145 -10.59 -10.24 9.25
N LEU A 146 -11.04 -9.39 10.17
CA LEU A 146 -11.76 -8.16 9.84
C LEU A 146 -10.88 -7.20 9.02
N LEU A 147 -9.63 -7.00 9.45
CA LEU A 147 -8.67 -6.18 8.71
C LEU A 147 -8.34 -6.81 7.35
N ALA A 148 -8.15 -8.13 7.27
CA ALA A 148 -7.89 -8.83 6.02
C ALA A 148 -9.04 -8.63 5.02
N PHE A 149 -10.27 -8.75 5.48
CA PHE A 149 -11.46 -8.53 4.66
C PHE A 149 -11.49 -7.10 4.08
N THR A 150 -11.26 -6.08 4.90
CA THR A 150 -11.19 -4.70 4.40
C THR A 150 -10.06 -4.49 3.39
N LYS A 151 -8.89 -5.12 3.60
CA LYS A 151 -7.73 -5.02 2.71
C LYS A 151 -7.91 -5.77 1.39
N LEU A 152 -8.67 -6.86 1.34
CA LEU A 152 -8.95 -7.61 0.10
C LEU A 152 -9.63 -6.74 -0.98
N VAL A 153 -10.53 -5.83 -0.57
CA VAL A 153 -11.17 -4.88 -1.48
C VAL A 153 -10.14 -3.92 -2.08
N PHE A 154 -9.25 -3.37 -1.25
CA PHE A 154 -8.19 -2.47 -1.72
C PHE A 154 -7.21 -3.19 -2.65
N ILE A 155 -6.79 -4.41 -2.31
CA ILE A 155 -5.88 -5.23 -3.14
C ILE A 155 -6.50 -5.46 -4.52
N SER A 156 -7.80 -5.78 -4.58
CA SER A 156 -8.51 -6.01 -5.84
C SER A 156 -8.51 -4.76 -6.74
N ILE A 157 -8.69 -3.56 -6.17
CA ILE A 157 -8.61 -2.30 -6.91
C ILE A 157 -7.17 -2.04 -7.39
N HIS A 158 -6.18 -2.29 -6.55
CA HIS A 158 -4.77 -2.10 -6.91
C HIS A 158 -4.33 -3.05 -8.04
N TRP A 159 -4.81 -4.30 -8.01
CA TRP A 159 -4.56 -5.27 -9.07
C TRP A 159 -5.09 -4.82 -10.43
N LYS A 160 -6.31 -4.27 -10.46
CA LYS A 160 -6.85 -3.67 -11.70
C LYS A 160 -5.98 -2.51 -12.19
N LYS A 161 -5.53 -1.63 -11.29
CA LYS A 161 -4.64 -0.51 -11.64
C LYS A 161 -3.28 -0.99 -12.17
N ILE A 162 -2.68 -2.01 -11.55
CA ILE A 162 -1.41 -2.60 -12.01
C ILE A 162 -1.57 -3.19 -13.41
N LYS A 163 -2.68 -3.88 -13.68
CA LYS A 163 -2.96 -4.42 -15.02
C LYS A 163 -3.09 -3.30 -16.05
N LEU A 164 -3.88 -2.26 -15.74
CA LEU A 164 -4.04 -1.09 -16.63
C LEU A 164 -2.71 -0.37 -16.90
N LEU A 165 -1.86 -0.21 -15.89
CA LEU A 165 -0.52 0.36 -16.06
C LEU A 165 0.37 -0.53 -16.92
N GLY A 166 0.30 -1.86 -16.76
CA GLY A 166 1.04 -2.80 -17.59
C GLY A 166 0.60 -2.80 -19.06
N ASP A 167 -0.70 -2.62 -19.32
CA ASP A 167 -1.21 -2.47 -20.69
C ASP A 167 -0.76 -1.13 -21.30
N ALA A 168 -0.80 -0.03 -20.53
CA ALA A 168 -0.29 1.27 -20.96
C ALA A 168 1.24 1.28 -21.21
N GLU A 169 2.02 0.57 -20.38
CA GLU A 169 3.47 0.38 -20.60
C GLU A 169 3.76 -0.33 -21.93
N ARG A 170 2.95 -1.32 -22.30
CA ARG A 170 3.09 -2.03 -23.57
C ARG A 170 2.77 -1.13 -24.75
N GLU A 171 1.66 -0.40 -24.68
CA GLU A 171 1.24 0.55 -25.71
C GLU A 171 2.31 1.65 -25.89
N LEU A 172 2.77 2.28 -24.81
CA LEU A 172 3.86 3.26 -24.85
C LEU A 172 5.16 2.67 -25.41
N GLY A 173 5.46 1.41 -25.09
CA GLY A 173 6.63 0.70 -25.63
C GLY A 173 6.55 0.44 -27.13
N GLU A 174 5.36 0.13 -27.66
CA GLU A 174 5.12 -0.01 -29.10
C GLU A 174 5.19 1.35 -29.82
N GLU A 175 4.57 2.38 -29.25
CA GLU A 175 4.65 3.75 -29.76
C GLU A 175 6.10 4.24 -29.84
N LEU A 176 6.90 3.95 -28.82
CA LEU A 176 8.29 4.40 -28.77
C LEU A 176 9.16 3.73 -29.83
N LYS A 177 8.98 2.42 -30.05
CA LYS A 177 9.69 1.68 -31.09
C LYS A 177 9.38 2.23 -32.48
N GLU A 178 8.12 2.57 -32.72
CA GLU A 178 7.68 3.11 -34.01
C GLU A 178 8.21 4.53 -34.23
N LEU A 179 8.20 5.38 -33.19
CA LEU A 179 8.82 6.72 -33.25
C LEU A 179 10.34 6.67 -33.47
N GLU A 180 11.05 5.74 -32.83
CA GLU A 180 12.49 5.56 -33.03
C GLU A 180 12.81 5.10 -34.47
N ARG A 181 12.01 4.19 -35.04
CA ARG A 181 12.12 3.80 -36.46
C ARG A 181 11.93 5.00 -37.39
N TRP A 182 10.88 5.81 -37.16
CA TRP A 182 10.66 6.99 -38.00
C TRP A 182 11.79 8.00 -37.85
N LYS A 183 12.36 8.17 -36.65
CA LYS A 183 13.54 9.03 -36.45
C LYS A 183 14.73 8.55 -37.31
N GLU A 184 14.99 7.24 -37.32
CA GLU A 184 16.04 6.64 -38.14
C GLU A 184 15.78 6.87 -39.64
N ASP A 185 14.56 6.60 -40.12
CA ASP A 185 14.18 6.78 -41.53
C ASP A 185 14.31 8.24 -41.98
N PHE A 186 13.89 9.19 -41.15
CA PHE A 186 14.02 10.62 -41.43
C PHE A 186 15.49 11.07 -41.41
N SER A 187 16.32 10.53 -40.51
CA SER A 187 17.75 10.81 -40.48
C SER A 187 18.48 10.28 -41.74
N ALA A 188 18.13 9.07 -42.18
CA ALA A 188 18.68 8.45 -43.37
C ALA A 188 18.25 9.18 -44.65
N ALA A 189 16.99 9.64 -44.71
CA ALA A 189 16.48 10.46 -45.80
C ALA A 189 17.17 11.83 -45.88
N LYS A 190 17.43 12.47 -44.73
CA LYS A 190 18.17 13.75 -44.66
C LYS A 190 19.60 13.60 -45.17
N MET A 191 20.32 12.55 -44.78
CA MET A 191 21.68 12.27 -45.27
C MET A 191 21.72 12.07 -46.80
N LYS A 192 20.74 11.37 -47.39
CA LYS A 192 20.64 11.17 -48.85
C LYS A 192 20.32 12.44 -49.64
N THR A 193 19.86 13.50 -48.98
CA THR A 193 19.49 14.76 -49.64
C THR A 193 20.63 15.80 -49.58
N GLN A 194 21.65 15.55 -48.75
CA GLN A 194 22.84 16.41 -48.60
C GLN A 194 24.09 15.87 -49.32
N ALA A 195 24.05 14.63 -49.82
CA ALA A 195 25.06 14.03 -50.69
C ALA A 195 24.70 14.24 -52.16
#